data_AF-A0A6J7F299-F1
#
_entry.id   AF-A0A6J7F299-F1
#
_cell.length_a   1.000
_cell.length_b   1.000
_cell.length_c   1.000
_cell.angle_alpha   90.00
_cell.angle_beta   90.00
_cell.angle_gamma   90.00
#
_symmetry.space_group_name_H-M   'P 1'
#
loop_
_entity.id
_entity.type
_entity.pdbx_description
1 polymer ?
#
loop_
_entity_poly.entity_id
_entity_poly.type
_entity_poly.pdbx_seq_one_letter_code
_entity_poly.pdbx_strand_id
1 'polypeptide(L)' 'MSVSHSHRRTKRRWNPNIQKVRALVGKTPTRINVCTGCIKSGKIVKAG' A
#
# COMPACT_ATOMS: atom_id res chain seq x y z
N MET A 1 8.46 -9.31 -13.08
CA MET A 1 9.62 -9.92 -13.77
C MET A 1 10.50 -8.78 -14.28
N SER A 2 11.81 -8.83 -14.05
CA SER A 2 12.74 -7.87 -14.65
C SER A 2 13.46 -8.55 -15.82
N VAL A 3 13.62 -7.84 -16.93
CA VAL A 3 14.23 -8.37 -18.16
C VAL A 3 15.39 -7.47 -18.52
N SER A 4 16.60 -8.05 -18.61
CA SER A 4 17.78 -7.30 -19.06
C SER A 4 17.75 -7.08 -20.57
N HIS A 5 18.60 -6.17 -21.06
CA HIS A 5 18.83 -5.95 -22.48
C HIS A 5 19.21 -7.23 -23.25
N SER A 6 19.94 -8.14 -22.60
CA SER A 6 20.30 -9.48 -23.10
C SER A 6 19.24 -10.55 -22.84
N HIS A 7 18.00 -10.16 -22.55
CA HIS A 7 16.86 -11.05 -22.31
C HIS A 7 16.98 -11.98 -21.09
N ARG A 8 17.88 -11.71 -20.14
CA ARG A 8 17.95 -12.46 -18.88
C ARG A 8 16.75 -12.07 -18.01
N ARG A 9 15.97 -13.07 -17.60
CA ARG A 9 14.78 -12.89 -16.76
C ARG A 9 15.13 -13.12 -15.30
N THR A 10 14.89 -12.12 -14.47
CA THR A 10 14.98 -12.26 -13.01
C THR A 10 13.60 -12.16 -12.37
N LYS A 11 13.36 -12.99 -11.34
CA LYS A 11 12.13 -12.95 -10.57
C LYS A 11 12.12 -11.65 -9.76
N ARG A 12 11.10 -10.82 -9.98
CA ARG A 12 10.87 -9.59 -9.21
C ARG A 12 9.41 -9.51 -8.83
N ARG A 13 9.15 -9.11 -7.58
CA ARG A 13 7.82 -8.76 -7.06
C ARG A 13 7.58 -7.26 -7.17
N TRP A 14 6.35 -6.88 -7.50
CA TRP A 14 5.89 -5.50 -7.39
C TRP A 14 5.01 -5.40 -6.15
N ASN A 15 5.59 -4.92 -5.06
CA ASN A 15 4.86 -4.76 -3.82
C ASN A 15 3.98 -3.50 -3.91
N PRO A 16 2.75 -3.54 -3.39
CA PRO A 16 1.92 -2.34 -3.30
C PRO A 16 2.59 -1.30 -2.41
N ASN A 17 2.36 -0.02 -2.70
CA ASN A 17 2.79 1.06 -1.83
C ASN A 17 1.88 1.13 -0.61
N ILE A 18 2.32 0.49 0.48
CA ILE A 18 1.63 0.42 1.77
C ILE A 18 2.19 1.50 2.69
N GLN A 19 1.30 2.25 3.32
CA GLN A 19 1.61 3.35 4.22
C GLN A 19 1.03 3.07 5.60
N LYS A 20 1.77 3.44 6.65
CA LYS A 20 1.28 3.39 8.03
C LYS A 20 0.49 4.65 8.32
N VAL A 21 -0.80 4.49 8.63
CA VAL A 21 -1.69 5.63 8.91
C VAL A 21 -2.47 5.40 10.21
N ARG A 22 -2.84 6.49 10.87
CA ARG A 22 -3.87 6.46 11.92
C ARG A 22 -5.23 6.54 11.23
N ALA A 23 -6.04 5.50 11.43
CA ALA A 23 -7.38 5.41 10.86
C ALA A 23 -8.40 5.13 11.95
N LEU A 24 -9.61 5.63 11.75
CA LEU A 24 -10.76 5.22 12.56
C LEU A 24 -11.22 3.86 12.06
N VAL A 25 -11.03 2.83 12.89
CA VAL A 25 -11.61 1.50 12.67
C VAL A 25 -12.80 1.39 13.62
N GLY A 26 -14.00 1.57 13.08
CA GLY A 26 -15.19 1.80 13.90
C GLY A 26 -15.10 3.14 14.63
N LYS A 27 -15.03 3.11 15.97
CA LYS A 27 -14.98 4.31 16.82
C LYS A 27 -13.60 4.61 17.41
N THR A 28 -12.61 3.73 17.21
CA THR A 28 -11.29 3.88 17.83
C THR A 28 -10.21 4.24 16.79
N PRO A 29 -9.36 5.25 17.07
CA PRO A 29 -8.22 5.56 16.23
C PRO A 29 -7.13 4.51 16.43
N THR A 30 -6.82 3.77 15.37
CA THR A 30 -5.82 2.69 15.37
C THR A 30 -4.77 2.93 14.30
N ARG A 31 -3.55 2.45 14.55
CA ARG A 31 -2.46 2.49 13.55
C ARG A 31 -2.55 1.23 12.69
N ILE A 32 -2.81 1.40 11.40
CA ILE A 32 -2.96 0.30 10.45
C ILE A 32 -2.12 0.52 9.19
N ASN A 33 -1.79 -0.58 8.51
CA ASN A 33 -1.11 -0.59 7.23
C ASN A 33 -2.14 -0.50 6.10
N VAL A 34 -2.03 0.51 5.26
CA VAL A 34 -3.04 0.84 4.25
C VAL A 34 -2.39 1.05 2.89
N CYS A 35 -3.02 0.53 1.83
CA CYS A 35 -2.57 0.78 0.47
C CYS A 35 -2.82 2.24 0.04
N THR A 36 -1.89 2.88 -0.66
CA THR A 36 -2.08 4.26 -1.18
C THR A 36 -3.32 4.41 -2.05
N GLY A 37 -3.70 3.39 -2.82
CA GLY A 37 -4.96 3.37 -3.57
C GLY A 37 -6.20 3.45 -2.67
N CYS A 38 -6.16 2.78 -1.52
CA CYS A 38 -7.21 2.78 -0.51
C CYS A 38 -7.37 4.19 0.09
N ILE A 39 -6.26 4.87 0.37
CA ILE A 39 -6.22 6.28 0.82
C ILE A 39 -6.83 7.19 -0.25
N LYS A 40 -6.42 7.05 -1.51
CA LYS A 40 -6.92 7.87 -2.62
C LYS A 40 -8.42 7.69 -2.85
N SER A 41 -8.93 6.46 -2.71
CA SER A 41 -10.35 6.14 -2.87
C SER A 41 -11.24 6.53 -1.70
N GLY A 42 -10.69 7.10 -0.62
CA GLY A 42 -11.48 7.48 0.57
C GLY A 42 -12.07 6.30 1.35
N LYS A 43 -11.64 5.06 1.07
CA LYS A 43 -12.11 3.84 1.76
C LYS A 43 -11.76 3.81 3.25
N ILE A 44 -10.88 4.71 3.69
CA ILE A 44 -10.41 4.79 5.06
C ILE A 44 -10.52 6.22 5.55
N VAL A 45 -11.18 6.39 6.69
CA VAL A 45 -11.26 7.66 7.39
C VAL A 45 -10.00 7.81 8.23
N LYS A 46 -9.17 8.81 7.89
CA LYS A 46 -8.01 9.16 8.71
C LYS A 46 -8.51 9.71 10.04
N ALA A 47 -8.00 9.17 11.15
CA ALA A 47 -8.10 9.85 12.42
C ALA A 47 -7.09 11.00 12.36
N GLY A 48 -7.57 12.24 12.43
CA GLY A 48 -6.75 13.45 12.38
C GLY A 48 -5.57 13.42 13.35
#